data_AF-U4QBB7-F1
#
_entry.id   AF-U4QBB7-F1
#
_cell.length_a   1.000
_cell.length_b   1.000
_cell.length_c   1.000
_cell.angle_alpha   90.00
_cell.angle_beta   90.00
_cell.angle_gamma   90.00
#
_symmetry.space_group_name_H-M   'P 1'
#
loop_
_entity.id
_entity.type
_entity.pdbx_description
1 polymer ?
#
loop_
_entity_poly.entity_id
_entity_poly.type
_entity_poly.pdbx_seq_one_letter_code
_entity_poly.pdbx_strand_id
1 'polypeptide(L)'
;MGEREVKQEKQGHGVTAFTAGDLVAIEKGAKWLLSLLFCVVLIFSIGIALGAVDCLQGIRLFLRSICVALVISLATATMGSVLGFLFGIPKLLQHAGDVQANRGERAEAPGTRNIPFFLTNTSLEEISDWLTKIIIGIGLVQFEKIISCIHVSASAASAFIEGKEINFVALVDGPVGGATSFFFSIIILCLFSSCLFMYLQTRTRLTLMFMKVEHSKASGQAYLDAFSAPVTSDETVTENSRPSVKAVVQAPAVADKELLLIPREQLRTATEIAGWASAQARAGNTFVADFALRDALQIEPGNADIMLRLAEVFSIQGNHIAHVDLVRELIGKNPIPNKAVVSVARTAQLEALYLPPPDGFTKSIELANYLERVDAGKLPSVQLRKACAFGQKFKFEKETLRFTNSAARDSALSAARRVIELEPNKDASVRIVLRQVYDPKRFSGPATDNDLEVFVGDPDFEKVIVEGAV
;
A
#
# COMPACT_ATOMS: atom_id res chain seq x y z
N MET A 1 44.27 -20.11 -34.23
CA MET A 1 43.33 -21.26 -34.15
C MET A 1 43.22 -21.64 -32.68
N GLY A 2 42.20 -21.28 -31.91
CA GLY A 2 41.01 -20.48 -32.20
C GLY A 2 40.46 -19.93 -30.89
N GLU A 3 39.91 -18.72 -30.97
CA GLU A 3 39.02 -18.14 -29.96
C GLU A 3 37.80 -19.04 -29.81
N ARG A 4 37.44 -19.39 -28.56
CA ARG A 4 36.12 -19.93 -28.25
C ARG A 4 35.36 -18.87 -27.46
N GLU A 5 34.68 -18.00 -28.21
CA GLU A 5 33.56 -17.23 -27.69
C GLU A 5 32.47 -18.19 -27.20
N VAL A 6 32.20 -18.17 -25.90
CA VAL A 6 31.01 -18.79 -25.32
C VAL A 6 29.86 -17.80 -25.49
N LYS A 7 29.08 -17.96 -26.56
CA LYS A 7 27.76 -17.35 -26.71
C LYS A 7 26.82 -18.01 -25.69
N GLN A 8 26.69 -17.42 -24.50
CA GLN A 8 25.55 -17.67 -23.62
C GLN A 8 24.34 -16.92 -24.18
N GLU A 9 23.49 -17.68 -24.85
CA GLU A 9 22.17 -17.29 -25.31
C GLU A 9 21.29 -16.98 -24.10
N LYS A 10 21.03 -15.69 -23.85
CA LYS A 10 19.98 -15.21 -22.94
C LYS A 10 18.62 -15.64 -23.50
N GLN A 11 18.17 -16.83 -23.14
CA GLN A 11 16.73 -17.14 -23.16
C GLN A 11 16.07 -16.49 -21.95
N GLY A 12 15.88 -15.17 -22.03
CA GLY A 12 14.80 -14.53 -21.30
C GLY A 12 13.50 -14.93 -21.98
N HIS A 13 12.73 -15.84 -21.37
CA HIS A 13 11.32 -16.00 -21.69
C HIS A 13 10.62 -14.69 -21.30
N GLY A 14 10.64 -13.73 -22.23
CA GLY A 14 9.80 -12.56 -22.18
C GLY A 14 8.36 -13.02 -22.29
N VAL A 15 7.64 -12.98 -21.17
CA VAL A 15 6.19 -12.81 -21.23
C VAL A 15 5.99 -11.47 -21.94
N THR A 16 5.76 -11.51 -23.26
CA THR A 16 5.42 -10.32 -24.04
C THR A 16 4.16 -9.75 -23.40
N ALA A 17 4.30 -8.69 -22.62
CA ALA A 17 3.18 -7.99 -22.02
C ALA A 17 2.25 -7.56 -23.15
N PHE A 18 1.03 -8.13 -23.17
CA PHE A 18 0.00 -7.80 -24.14
C PHE A 18 -0.24 -6.28 -24.08
N THR A 19 0.09 -5.57 -25.16
CA THR A 19 0.19 -4.12 -25.13
C THR A 19 -1.16 -3.46 -25.36
N ALA A 20 -1.30 -2.19 -24.98
CA ALA A 20 -2.47 -1.38 -25.35
C ALA A 20 -2.70 -1.33 -26.88
N GLY A 21 -1.64 -1.53 -27.68
CA GLY A 21 -1.73 -1.61 -29.14
C GLY A 21 -2.49 -2.84 -29.63
N ASP A 22 -2.36 -3.98 -28.94
CA ASP A 22 -3.02 -5.24 -29.31
C ASP A 22 -4.52 -5.19 -29.04
N LEU A 23 -4.94 -4.49 -27.98
CA LEU A 23 -6.35 -4.20 -27.68
C LEU A 23 -7.02 -3.36 -28.78
N VAL A 24 -6.32 -2.36 -29.30
CA VAL A 24 -6.82 -1.51 -30.40
C VAL A 24 -6.94 -2.30 -31.70
N ALA A 25 -6.05 -3.26 -31.95
CA ALA A 25 -6.13 -4.14 -33.12
C ALA A 25 -7.38 -5.05 -33.06
N ILE A 26 -7.69 -5.61 -31.89
CA ILE A 26 -8.90 -6.43 -31.67
C ILE A 26 -10.17 -5.60 -31.91
N GLU A 27 -10.24 -4.37 -31.39
CA GLU A 27 -11.39 -3.48 -31.60
C GLU A 27 -11.57 -3.09 -33.07
N LYS A 28 -10.47 -2.83 -33.79
CA LYS A 28 -10.51 -2.57 -35.23
C LYS A 28 -11.00 -3.79 -36.01
N GLY A 29 -10.51 -4.98 -35.67
CA GLY A 29 -10.96 -6.25 -36.26
C GLY A 29 -12.45 -6.51 -36.05
N ALA A 30 -12.95 -6.26 -34.84
CA ALA A 30 -14.38 -6.41 -34.53
C ALA A 30 -15.27 -5.43 -35.31
N LYS A 31 -14.86 -4.17 -35.44
CA LYS A 31 -15.57 -3.18 -36.27
C LYS A 31 -15.60 -3.61 -37.73
N TRP A 32 -14.48 -4.08 -38.26
CA TRP A 32 -14.39 -4.58 -39.63
C TRP A 32 -15.31 -5.78 -39.87
N LEU A 33 -15.32 -6.75 -38.95
CA LEU A 33 -16.22 -7.90 -38.99
C LEU A 33 -17.70 -7.48 -38.95
N LEU A 34 -18.06 -6.53 -38.09
CA LEU A 34 -19.43 -6.02 -37.99
C LEU A 34 -19.87 -5.32 -39.30
N SER A 35 -18.98 -4.53 -39.90
CA SER A 35 -19.23 -3.92 -41.21
C SER A 35 -19.41 -4.96 -42.31
N LEU A 36 -18.57 -6.00 -42.33
CA LEU A 36 -18.69 -7.11 -43.28
C LEU A 36 -20.03 -7.83 -43.12
N LEU A 37 -20.44 -8.11 -41.88
CA LEU A 37 -21.72 -8.76 -41.58
C LEU A 37 -22.90 -7.92 -42.06
N PHE A 38 -22.88 -6.61 -41.78
CA PHE A 38 -23.92 -5.70 -42.26
C PHE A 38 -24.00 -5.67 -43.79
N CYS A 39 -22.85 -5.65 -44.49
CA CYS A 39 -22.81 -5.75 -45.95
C CYS A 39 -23.40 -7.07 -46.46
N VAL A 40 -23.08 -8.20 -45.83
CA VAL A 40 -23.61 -9.53 -46.20
C VAL A 40 -25.13 -9.58 -46.01
N VAL A 41 -25.65 -9.05 -44.90
CA VAL A 41 -27.09 -8.94 -44.66
C VAL A 41 -27.76 -8.06 -45.71
N LEU A 42 -27.18 -6.91 -46.05
CA LEU A 42 -27.71 -6.04 -47.10
C LEU A 42 -27.75 -6.71 -48.46
N ILE A 43 -26.67 -7.38 -48.88
CA ILE A 43 -26.61 -8.10 -50.16
C ILE A 43 -27.67 -9.19 -50.21
N PHE A 44 -27.83 -9.95 -49.13
CA PHE A 44 -28.87 -10.98 -49.03
C PHE A 44 -30.27 -10.37 -49.15
N SER A 45 -30.57 -9.31 -48.40
CA SER A 45 -31.87 -8.64 -48.43
C SER A 45 -32.19 -8.04 -49.80
N ILE A 46 -31.20 -7.48 -50.49
CA ILE A 46 -31.35 -7.01 -51.88
C ILE A 46 -31.61 -8.19 -52.82
N GLY A 47 -30.86 -9.29 -52.68
CA GLY A 47 -31.05 -10.50 -53.48
C GLY A 47 -32.46 -11.09 -53.37
N ILE A 48 -33.00 -11.14 -52.15
CA ILE A 48 -34.38 -11.58 -51.90
C ILE A 48 -35.40 -10.59 -52.52
N ALA A 49 -35.14 -9.28 -52.44
CA ALA A 49 -36.03 -8.26 -52.99
C ALA A 49 -36.10 -8.27 -54.53
N LEU A 50 -34.98 -8.59 -55.20
CA LEU A 50 -34.90 -8.71 -56.65
C LEU A 50 -35.67 -9.92 -57.21
N GLY A 51 -35.98 -10.90 -56.37
CA GLY A 51 -36.81 -12.05 -56.74
C GLY A 51 -38.32 -11.79 -56.71
N ALA A 52 -38.76 -10.58 -56.36
CA ALA A 52 -40.18 -10.24 -56.27
C ALA A 52 -40.82 -9.97 -57.64
N VAL A 53 -42.13 -10.22 -57.75
CA VAL A 53 -42.89 -10.03 -59.00
C VAL A 53 -43.18 -8.54 -59.27
N ASP A 54 -43.42 -7.76 -58.20
CA ASP A 54 -43.71 -6.33 -58.27
C ASP A 54 -42.91 -5.51 -57.26
N CYS A 55 -42.73 -4.21 -57.53
CA CYS A 55 -41.94 -3.28 -56.71
C CYS A 55 -42.41 -3.20 -55.23
N LEU A 56 -43.73 -3.14 -55.00
CA LEU A 56 -44.29 -3.10 -53.64
C LEU A 56 -44.07 -4.41 -52.86
N GLN A 57 -43.96 -5.53 -53.57
CA GLN A 57 -43.63 -6.82 -52.96
C GLN A 57 -42.12 -6.86 -52.62
N GLY A 58 -41.26 -6.39 -53.53
CA GLY A 58 -39.81 -6.30 -53.31
C GLY A 58 -39.44 -5.46 -52.08
N ILE A 59 -40.05 -4.28 -51.91
CA ILE A 59 -39.82 -3.41 -50.74
C ILE A 59 -40.22 -4.13 -49.44
N ARG A 60 -41.34 -4.85 -49.43
CA ARG A 60 -41.81 -5.61 -48.25
C ARG A 60 -40.87 -6.76 -47.90
N LEU A 61 -40.42 -7.53 -48.89
CA LEU A 61 -39.46 -8.63 -48.65
C LEU A 61 -38.08 -8.10 -48.22
N PHE A 62 -37.62 -6.98 -48.78
CA PHE A 62 -36.40 -6.30 -48.35
C PHE A 62 -36.48 -5.93 -46.85
N LEU A 63 -37.50 -5.17 -46.46
CA LEU A 63 -37.69 -4.73 -45.07
C LEU A 63 -37.87 -5.91 -44.11
N ARG A 64 -38.58 -6.96 -44.53
CA ARG A 64 -38.77 -8.14 -43.70
C ARG A 64 -37.47 -8.92 -43.50
N SER A 65 -36.73 -9.17 -44.58
CA SER A 65 -35.49 -9.95 -44.52
C SER A 65 -34.40 -9.23 -43.71
N ILE A 66 -34.24 -7.91 -43.89
CA ILE A 66 -33.22 -7.14 -43.16
C ILE A 66 -33.54 -7.08 -41.67
N CYS A 67 -34.80 -6.83 -41.29
CA CYS A 67 -35.20 -6.79 -39.89
C CYS A 67 -35.02 -8.15 -39.20
N VAL A 68 -35.44 -9.24 -39.85
CA VAL A 68 -35.29 -10.61 -39.31
C VAL A 68 -33.82 -10.96 -39.16
N ALA A 69 -32.98 -10.68 -40.16
CA ALA A 69 -31.55 -10.93 -40.10
C ALA A 69 -30.84 -10.13 -39.00
N LEU A 70 -31.19 -8.86 -38.81
CA LEU A 70 -30.62 -8.04 -37.75
C LEU A 70 -31.03 -8.53 -36.35
N VAL A 71 -32.29 -8.89 -36.16
CA VAL A 71 -32.79 -9.41 -34.87
C VAL A 71 -32.13 -10.75 -34.52
N ILE A 72 -32.03 -11.67 -35.49
CA ILE A 72 -31.36 -12.96 -35.28
C ILE A 72 -29.87 -12.78 -34.98
N SER A 73 -29.21 -11.87 -35.72
CA SER A 73 -27.80 -11.55 -35.47
C SER A 73 -27.59 -10.99 -34.08
N LEU A 74 -28.46 -10.09 -33.62
CA LEU A 74 -28.39 -9.54 -32.27
C LEU A 74 -28.64 -10.60 -31.19
N ALA A 75 -29.68 -11.43 -31.34
CA ALA A 75 -30.03 -12.47 -30.37
C ALA A 75 -28.94 -13.55 -30.23
N THR A 76 -28.31 -13.93 -31.34
CA THR A 76 -27.21 -14.90 -31.34
C THR A 76 -25.91 -14.27 -30.85
N ALA A 77 -25.66 -13.01 -31.18
CA ALA A 77 -24.50 -12.27 -30.68
C ALA A 77 -24.55 -12.07 -29.17
N THR A 78 -25.71 -11.78 -28.57
CA THR A 78 -25.86 -11.68 -27.11
C THR A 78 -25.62 -13.01 -26.43
N MET A 79 -26.19 -14.11 -26.95
CA MET A 79 -25.94 -15.46 -26.44
C MET A 79 -24.45 -15.82 -26.50
N GLY A 80 -23.81 -15.60 -27.66
CA GLY A 80 -22.38 -15.81 -27.82
C GLY A 80 -21.55 -14.96 -26.87
N SER A 81 -21.92 -13.70 -26.63
CA SER A 81 -21.22 -12.80 -25.70
C SER A 81 -21.30 -13.31 -24.26
N VAL A 82 -22.45 -13.82 -23.81
CA VAL A 82 -22.58 -14.41 -22.47
C VAL A 82 -21.67 -15.61 -22.29
N LEU A 83 -21.62 -16.50 -23.30
CA LEU A 83 -20.72 -17.65 -23.29
C LEU A 83 -19.25 -17.19 -23.28
N GLY A 84 -18.89 -16.26 -24.17
CA GLY A 84 -17.54 -15.71 -24.26
C GLY A 84 -17.09 -15.06 -22.95
N PHE A 85 -17.95 -14.28 -22.30
CA PHE A 85 -17.70 -13.72 -20.98
C PHE A 85 -17.42 -14.81 -19.96
N LEU A 86 -18.29 -15.82 -19.87
CA LEU A 86 -18.16 -16.89 -18.90
C LEU A 86 -16.83 -17.66 -19.06
N PHE A 87 -16.51 -18.08 -20.29
CA PHE A 87 -15.26 -18.75 -20.60
C PHE A 87 -14.03 -17.84 -20.47
N GLY A 88 -14.21 -16.52 -20.57
CA GLY A 88 -13.15 -15.52 -20.53
C GLY A 88 -12.73 -15.10 -19.12
N ILE A 89 -13.48 -15.48 -18.07
CA ILE A 89 -13.12 -15.18 -16.68
C ILE A 89 -11.78 -15.87 -16.34
N PRO A 90 -10.75 -15.13 -15.93
CA PRO A 90 -9.45 -15.70 -15.62
C PRO A 90 -9.51 -16.53 -14.33
N LYS A 91 -8.97 -17.76 -14.36
CA LYS A 91 -8.89 -18.68 -13.22
C LYS A 91 -7.56 -18.47 -12.51
N LEU A 92 -7.47 -17.46 -11.64
CA LEU A 92 -6.19 -17.11 -11.04
C LEU A 92 -5.88 -17.99 -9.81
N LEU A 93 -6.87 -18.57 -9.12
CA LEU A 93 -6.72 -19.13 -7.77
C LEU A 93 -6.32 -20.62 -7.69
N GLN A 94 -6.49 -21.43 -8.74
CA GLN A 94 -6.30 -22.89 -8.64
C GLN A 94 -4.83 -23.36 -8.60
N HIS A 95 -3.85 -22.56 -9.04
CA HIS A 95 -2.43 -22.97 -9.03
C HIS A 95 -1.71 -22.72 -7.70
N ALA A 96 -2.29 -21.98 -6.75
CA ALA A 96 -1.67 -21.73 -5.45
C ALA A 96 -1.96 -22.83 -4.41
N GLY A 97 -3.15 -23.45 -4.48
CA GLY A 97 -3.54 -24.54 -3.59
C GLY A 97 -2.71 -25.82 -3.77
N ASP A 98 -2.26 -26.10 -5.00
CA ASP A 98 -1.47 -27.29 -5.32
C ASP A 98 0.00 -27.16 -4.90
N VAL A 99 0.53 -25.93 -4.86
CA VAL A 99 1.90 -25.64 -4.39
C VAL A 99 1.98 -25.65 -2.86
N GLN A 100 0.87 -25.39 -2.15
CA GLN A 100 0.81 -25.45 -0.70
C GLN A 100 0.63 -26.88 -0.16
N ALA A 101 -0.07 -27.75 -0.91
CA ALA A 101 -0.23 -29.16 -0.53
C ALA A 101 1.07 -29.98 -0.64
N ASN A 102 2.01 -29.58 -1.50
CA ASN A 102 3.31 -30.25 -1.69
C ASN A 102 4.49 -29.61 -0.94
N ARG A 103 4.23 -28.66 -0.04
CA ARG A 103 5.27 -27.98 0.77
C ARG A 103 5.11 -28.23 2.27
N GLY A 104 4.59 -29.39 2.64
CA GLY A 104 4.91 -29.99 3.93
C GLY A 104 6.34 -30.50 3.89
N GLU A 105 7.19 -30.01 4.80
CA GLU A 105 8.56 -30.49 5.06
C GLU A 105 9.66 -30.13 4.04
N ARG A 106 10.05 -28.84 3.96
CA ARG A 106 11.49 -28.52 3.90
C ARG A 106 11.80 -27.06 4.28
N ALA A 107 12.88 -26.95 5.04
CA ALA A 107 13.38 -25.79 5.77
C ALA A 107 13.70 -24.54 4.92
N GLU A 108 13.78 -23.44 5.65
CA GLU A 108 14.06 -22.06 5.27
C GLU A 108 15.22 -21.87 4.28
N ALA A 109 14.94 -21.14 3.20
CA ALA A 109 15.93 -20.43 2.39
C ALA A 109 15.37 -19.02 2.07
N PRO A 110 16.11 -17.93 2.35
CA PRO A 110 15.65 -16.58 2.09
C PRO A 110 15.96 -16.19 0.64
N GLY A 111 14.95 -15.85 -0.17
CA GLY A 111 15.22 -15.26 -1.48
C GLY A 111 14.19 -15.41 -2.59
N THR A 112 13.07 -16.11 -2.40
CA THR A 112 12.05 -16.23 -3.47
C THR A 112 10.74 -15.60 -3.03
N ARG A 113 10.42 -14.45 -3.64
CA ARG A 113 9.16 -13.72 -3.57
C ARG A 113 7.96 -14.68 -3.62
N ASN A 114 7.31 -14.93 -2.49
CA ASN A 114 5.89 -15.24 -2.49
C ASN A 114 5.19 -13.89 -2.63
N ILE A 115 4.85 -13.49 -3.86
CA ILE A 115 3.90 -12.41 -4.08
C ILE A 115 2.54 -12.99 -3.67
N PRO A 116 1.88 -12.50 -2.60
CA PRO A 116 0.53 -12.90 -2.30
C PRO A 116 -0.37 -12.23 -3.36
N PHE A 117 -0.44 -12.85 -4.54
CA PHE A 117 -1.61 -12.69 -5.38
C PHE A 117 -2.82 -13.18 -4.56
N PHE A 118 -4.02 -12.69 -4.87
CA PHE A 118 -5.33 -13.20 -4.42
C PHE A 118 -6.06 -12.44 -3.30
N LEU A 119 -6.63 -11.28 -3.67
CA LEU A 119 -7.78 -10.68 -2.99
C LEU A 119 -8.80 -10.13 -4.02
N THR A 120 -9.16 -10.95 -5.01
CA THR A 120 -10.28 -10.67 -5.91
C THR A 120 -11.39 -11.70 -5.74
N ASN A 121 -12.63 -11.26 -5.99
CA ASN A 121 -13.89 -11.91 -5.64
C ASN A 121 -13.99 -13.36 -6.19
N THR A 122 -13.68 -14.34 -5.35
CA THR A 122 -13.60 -15.78 -5.71
C THR A 122 -14.95 -16.36 -6.14
N SER A 123 -16.04 -15.74 -5.68
CA SER A 123 -17.41 -16.16 -5.96
C SER A 123 -17.72 -16.27 -7.46
N LEU A 124 -17.26 -15.31 -8.27
CA LEU A 124 -17.52 -15.32 -9.72
C LEU A 124 -16.64 -16.33 -10.46
N GLU A 125 -15.43 -16.58 -9.98
CA GLU A 125 -14.53 -17.60 -10.54
C GLU A 125 -15.12 -19.01 -10.32
N GLU A 126 -15.56 -19.30 -9.09
CA GLU A 126 -16.15 -20.59 -8.73
C GLU A 126 -17.47 -20.87 -9.46
N ILE A 127 -18.37 -19.88 -9.49
CA ILE A 127 -19.65 -20.01 -10.21
C ILE A 127 -19.39 -20.21 -11.71
N SER A 128 -18.43 -19.49 -12.30
CA SER A 128 -18.08 -19.64 -13.71
C SER A 128 -17.47 -21.01 -14.02
N ASP A 129 -16.58 -21.52 -13.18
CA ASP A 129 -15.97 -22.83 -13.36
C ASP A 129 -17.02 -23.96 -13.31
N TRP A 130 -17.96 -23.89 -12.36
CA TRP A 130 -19.03 -24.87 -12.29
C TRP A 130 -19.99 -24.76 -13.49
N LEU A 131 -20.38 -23.54 -13.86
CA LEU A 131 -21.29 -23.31 -14.97
C LEU A 131 -20.69 -23.72 -16.32
N THR A 132 -19.41 -23.43 -16.57
CA THR A 132 -18.72 -23.85 -17.79
C THR A 132 -18.63 -25.37 -17.90
N LYS A 133 -18.35 -26.08 -16.81
CA LYS A 133 -18.38 -27.56 -16.76
C LYS A 133 -19.76 -28.12 -17.10
N ILE A 134 -20.84 -27.53 -16.56
CA ILE A 134 -22.23 -27.92 -16.88
C ILE A 134 -22.53 -27.68 -18.38
N ILE A 135 -22.18 -26.49 -18.90
CA ILE A 135 -22.45 -26.13 -20.31
C ILE A 135 -21.71 -27.08 -21.26
N ILE A 136 -20.43 -27.37 -21.01
CA ILE A 136 -19.66 -28.33 -21.82
C ILE A 136 -20.27 -29.72 -21.71
N GLY A 137 -20.62 -30.17 -20.50
CA GLY A 137 -21.19 -31.49 -20.26
C GLY A 137 -22.53 -31.72 -20.98
N ILE A 138 -23.47 -30.77 -20.84
CA ILE A 138 -24.77 -30.83 -21.53
C ILE A 138 -24.60 -30.64 -23.04
N GLY A 139 -23.71 -29.74 -23.45
CA GLY A 139 -23.43 -29.46 -24.85
C GLY A 139 -22.90 -30.68 -25.60
N LEU A 140 -22.07 -31.50 -24.97
CA LEU A 140 -21.53 -32.72 -25.57
C LEU A 140 -22.60 -33.81 -25.74
N VAL A 141 -23.44 -34.01 -24.71
CA VAL A 141 -24.50 -35.04 -24.73
C VAL A 141 -25.65 -34.66 -25.67
N GLN A 142 -25.97 -33.37 -25.78
CA GLN A 142 -27.11 -32.87 -26.56
C GLN A 142 -26.70 -32.18 -27.88
N PHE A 143 -25.49 -32.44 -28.37
CA PHE A 143 -24.94 -31.73 -29.54
C PHE A 143 -25.85 -31.81 -30.78
N GLU A 144 -26.39 -32.99 -31.08
CA GLU A 144 -27.31 -33.18 -32.21
C GLU A 144 -28.60 -32.36 -32.07
N LYS A 145 -29.15 -32.29 -30.84
CA LYS A 145 -30.34 -31.47 -30.55
C LYS A 145 -30.06 -29.98 -30.71
N ILE A 146 -28.86 -29.53 -30.34
CA ILE A 146 -28.45 -28.13 -30.50
C ILE A 146 -28.39 -27.77 -31.98
N ILE A 147 -27.74 -28.61 -32.81
CA ILE A 147 -27.68 -28.38 -34.27
C ILE A 147 -29.08 -28.40 -34.88
N SER A 148 -29.92 -29.36 -34.50
CA SER A 148 -31.31 -29.45 -34.96
C SER A 148 -32.10 -28.19 -34.59
N CYS A 149 -31.94 -27.66 -33.37
CA CYS A 149 -32.58 -26.42 -32.94
C CYS A 149 -32.13 -25.20 -33.76
N ILE A 150 -30.83 -25.10 -34.09
CA ILE A 150 -30.30 -24.04 -34.97
C ILE A 150 -30.90 -24.17 -36.37
N HIS A 151 -30.99 -25.40 -36.91
CA HIS A 151 -31.60 -25.66 -38.22
C HIS A 151 -33.08 -25.26 -38.24
N VAL A 152 -33.86 -25.68 -37.25
CA VAL A 152 -35.27 -25.31 -37.10
C VAL A 152 -35.45 -23.79 -36.96
N SER A 153 -34.55 -23.12 -36.22
CA SER A 153 -34.59 -21.67 -36.08
C SER A 153 -34.29 -20.96 -37.41
N ALA A 154 -33.34 -21.46 -38.19
CA ALA A 154 -33.00 -20.94 -39.51
C ALA A 154 -34.14 -21.17 -40.53
N SER A 155 -34.77 -22.35 -40.51
CA SER A 155 -35.89 -22.66 -41.40
C SER A 155 -37.14 -21.88 -41.00
N ALA A 156 -37.36 -21.59 -39.72
CA ALA A 156 -38.43 -20.72 -39.25
C ALA A 156 -38.22 -19.27 -39.70
N ALA A 157 -36.99 -18.75 -39.64
CA ALA A 157 -36.66 -17.43 -40.15
C ALA A 157 -36.90 -17.31 -41.67
N SER A 158 -36.52 -18.34 -42.43
CA SER A 158 -36.76 -18.43 -43.87
C SER A 158 -38.25 -18.48 -44.20
N ALA A 159 -39.00 -19.38 -43.56
CA ALA A 159 -40.44 -19.53 -43.76
C ALA A 159 -41.19 -18.24 -43.40
N PHE A 160 -40.76 -17.57 -42.32
CA PHE A 160 -41.28 -16.26 -41.97
C PHE A 160 -41.05 -15.30 -43.13
N ILE A 161 -39.83 -15.09 -43.63
CA ILE A 161 -39.58 -14.13 -44.73
C ILE A 161 -40.44 -14.42 -45.97
N GLU A 162 -40.59 -15.69 -46.34
CA GLU A 162 -41.41 -16.13 -47.47
C GLU A 162 -42.92 -16.00 -47.23
N GLY A 163 -43.36 -15.72 -46.00
CA GLY A 163 -44.77 -15.60 -45.64
C GLY A 163 -45.51 -16.94 -45.62
N LYS A 164 -44.79 -18.06 -45.50
CA LYS A 164 -45.36 -19.40 -45.39
C LYS A 164 -45.82 -19.66 -43.95
N GLU A 165 -46.84 -20.51 -43.80
CA GLU A 165 -47.25 -20.99 -42.47
C GLU A 165 -46.12 -21.80 -41.81
N ILE A 166 -45.86 -21.53 -40.53
CA ILE A 166 -44.79 -22.18 -39.79
C ILE A 166 -45.33 -23.48 -39.20
N ASN A 167 -45.01 -24.61 -39.83
CA ASN A 167 -45.25 -25.94 -39.27
C ASN A 167 -43.94 -26.53 -38.73
N PHE A 168 -43.74 -26.44 -37.42
CA PHE A 168 -42.50 -26.86 -36.76
C PHE A 168 -42.12 -28.33 -37.01
N VAL A 169 -43.08 -29.22 -37.26
CA VAL A 169 -42.81 -30.63 -37.57
C VAL A 169 -42.23 -30.76 -38.98
N ALA A 170 -42.77 -30.01 -39.95
CA ALA A 170 -42.29 -30.00 -41.33
C ALA A 170 -40.94 -29.28 -41.51
N LEU A 171 -40.54 -28.43 -40.55
CA LEU A 171 -39.27 -27.69 -40.57
C LEU A 171 -38.05 -28.54 -40.19
N VAL A 172 -38.27 -29.69 -39.54
CA VAL A 172 -37.21 -30.63 -39.13
C VAL A 172 -36.69 -31.41 -40.34
N ASP A 173 -37.60 -31.91 -41.18
CA ASP A 173 -37.29 -32.77 -42.35
C ASP A 173 -37.43 -32.06 -43.70
N GLY A 174 -37.62 -30.73 -43.68
CA GLY A 174 -37.85 -29.93 -44.88
C GLY A 174 -36.59 -29.73 -45.75
N PRO A 175 -36.74 -29.51 -47.07
CA PRO A 175 -35.61 -29.24 -47.96
C PRO A 175 -34.89 -27.95 -47.57
N VAL A 176 -33.55 -27.98 -47.59
CA VAL A 176 -32.72 -26.83 -47.24
C VAL A 176 -32.70 -25.84 -48.40
N GLY A 177 -33.48 -24.76 -48.28
CA GLY A 177 -33.46 -23.63 -49.22
C GLY A 177 -32.28 -22.68 -48.99
N GLY A 178 -31.95 -21.86 -49.99
CA GLY A 178 -30.83 -20.90 -49.91
C GLY A 178 -30.95 -19.90 -48.75
N ALA A 179 -32.18 -19.46 -48.42
CA ALA A 179 -32.42 -18.58 -47.27
C ALA A 179 -32.22 -19.32 -45.93
N THR A 180 -32.60 -20.59 -45.81
CA THR A 180 -32.31 -21.43 -44.63
C THR A 180 -30.80 -21.57 -44.41
N SER A 181 -30.02 -21.86 -45.46
CA SER A 181 -28.56 -21.94 -45.37
C SER A 181 -27.92 -20.61 -44.95
N PHE A 182 -28.47 -19.48 -45.42
CA PHE A 182 -28.03 -18.14 -45.02
C PHE A 182 -28.25 -17.90 -43.52
N PHE A 183 -29.46 -18.14 -43.00
CA PHE A 183 -29.75 -17.97 -41.58
C PHE A 183 -28.97 -18.95 -40.69
N PHE A 184 -28.77 -20.19 -41.14
CA PHE A 184 -27.93 -21.14 -40.41
C PHE A 184 -26.49 -20.63 -40.28
N SER A 185 -25.93 -20.11 -41.38
CA SER A 185 -24.57 -19.58 -41.41
C SER A 185 -24.41 -18.31 -40.56
N ILE A 186 -25.38 -17.38 -40.61
CA ILE A 186 -25.31 -16.14 -39.84
C ILE A 186 -25.45 -16.40 -38.34
N ILE A 187 -26.29 -17.36 -37.93
CA ILE A 187 -26.43 -17.76 -36.52
C ILE A 187 -25.09 -18.28 -35.99
N ILE A 188 -24.43 -19.18 -36.71
CA ILE A 188 -23.14 -19.74 -36.31
C ILE A 188 -22.07 -18.64 -36.28
N LEU A 189 -21.99 -17.83 -37.35
CA LEU A 189 -20.99 -16.77 -37.44
C LEU A 189 -21.12 -15.75 -36.30
N CYS A 190 -22.33 -15.26 -36.03
CA CYS A 190 -22.61 -14.31 -34.95
C CYS A 190 -22.29 -14.91 -33.58
N LEU A 191 -22.73 -16.15 -33.33
CA LEU A 191 -22.52 -16.82 -32.05
C LEU A 191 -21.03 -17.07 -31.77
N PHE A 192 -20.28 -17.58 -32.75
CA PHE A 192 -18.84 -17.83 -32.57
C PHE A 192 -18.02 -16.55 -32.50
N SER A 193 -18.29 -15.56 -33.38
CA SER A 193 -17.51 -14.33 -33.41
C SER A 193 -17.73 -13.46 -32.18
N SER A 194 -18.97 -13.34 -31.69
CA SER A 194 -19.25 -12.59 -30.46
C SER A 194 -18.71 -13.31 -29.22
N CYS A 195 -18.79 -14.65 -29.20
CA CYS A 195 -18.17 -15.48 -28.15
C CYS A 195 -16.66 -15.26 -28.09
N LEU A 196 -15.96 -15.40 -29.22
CA LEU A 196 -14.51 -15.22 -29.28
C LEU A 196 -14.11 -13.79 -28.91
N PHE A 197 -14.82 -12.78 -29.42
CA PHE A 197 -14.54 -11.38 -29.10
C PHE A 197 -14.70 -11.10 -27.60
N MET A 198 -15.83 -11.50 -27.01
CA MET A 198 -16.09 -11.27 -25.58
C MET A 198 -15.16 -12.09 -24.69
N TYR A 199 -14.78 -13.29 -25.11
CA TYR A 199 -13.75 -14.10 -24.47
C TYR A 199 -12.40 -13.39 -24.41
N LEU A 200 -11.91 -12.90 -25.56
CA LEU A 200 -10.64 -12.20 -25.63
C LEU A 200 -10.68 -10.89 -24.82
N GLN A 201 -11.77 -10.13 -24.90
CA GLN A 201 -11.93 -8.90 -24.12
C GLN A 201 -11.93 -9.17 -22.62
N THR A 202 -12.72 -10.14 -22.16
CA THR A 202 -12.77 -10.52 -20.74
C THR A 202 -11.38 -10.99 -20.28
N ARG A 203 -10.74 -11.89 -21.02
CA ARG A 203 -9.45 -12.47 -20.63
C ARG A 203 -8.29 -11.45 -20.64
N THR A 204 -8.31 -10.45 -21.51
CA THR A 204 -7.20 -9.47 -21.60
C THR A 204 -7.46 -8.23 -20.75
N ARG A 205 -8.61 -7.57 -20.88
CA ARG A 205 -8.89 -6.34 -20.14
C ARG A 205 -9.10 -6.58 -18.65
N LEU A 206 -9.83 -7.64 -18.28
CA LEU A 206 -10.10 -7.90 -16.87
C LEU A 206 -8.82 -8.25 -16.11
N THR A 207 -7.95 -9.07 -16.72
CA THR A 207 -6.62 -9.37 -16.17
C THR A 207 -5.75 -8.12 -16.05
N LEU A 208 -5.70 -7.26 -17.06
CA LEU A 208 -4.94 -6.00 -16.98
C LEU A 208 -5.49 -5.05 -15.90
N MET A 209 -6.82 -4.95 -15.76
CA MET A 209 -7.44 -4.15 -14.71
C MET A 209 -7.09 -4.69 -13.30
N PHE A 210 -7.11 -6.01 -13.10
CA PHE A 210 -6.72 -6.61 -11.83
C PHE A 210 -5.24 -6.38 -11.52
N MET A 211 -4.35 -6.64 -12.49
CA MET A 211 -2.91 -6.40 -12.29
C MET A 211 -2.62 -4.92 -12.00
N LYS A 212 -3.32 -3.98 -12.64
CA LYS A 212 -3.16 -2.54 -12.38
C LYS A 212 -3.59 -2.17 -10.97
N VAL A 213 -4.74 -2.65 -10.51
CA VAL A 213 -5.24 -2.38 -9.15
C VAL A 213 -4.33 -2.99 -8.09
N GLU A 214 -3.85 -4.21 -8.33
CA GLU A 214 -2.98 -4.93 -7.41
C GLU A 214 -1.60 -4.28 -7.30
N HIS A 215 -1.02 -3.83 -8.42
CA HIS A 215 0.23 -3.06 -8.42
C HIS A 215 0.06 -1.69 -7.73
N SER A 216 -1.09 -1.02 -7.90
CA SER A 216 -1.38 0.22 -7.17
C SER A 216 -1.51 -0.01 -5.67
N LYS A 217 -2.15 -1.11 -5.24
CA LYS A 217 -2.28 -1.48 -3.83
C LYS A 217 -0.93 -1.85 -3.21
N ALA A 218 -0.13 -2.66 -3.89
CA ALA A 218 1.21 -3.05 -3.44
C ALA A 218 2.14 -1.83 -3.32
N SER A 219 2.09 -0.92 -4.29
CA SER A 219 2.83 0.34 -4.26
C SER A 219 2.38 1.23 -3.09
N GLY A 220 1.07 1.43 -2.90
CA GLY A 220 0.51 2.16 -1.77
C GLY A 220 0.93 1.59 -0.41
N GLN A 221 0.93 0.27 -0.28
CA GLN A 221 1.35 -0.42 0.93
C GLN A 221 2.84 -0.21 1.21
N ALA A 222 3.71 -0.21 0.19
CA ALA A 222 5.13 0.04 0.36
C ALA A 222 5.41 1.42 0.96
N TYR A 223 4.68 2.47 0.55
CA TYR A 223 4.79 3.79 1.15
C TYR A 223 4.33 3.80 2.62
N LEU A 224 3.22 3.12 2.93
CA LEU A 224 2.71 3.01 4.30
C LEU A 224 3.68 2.25 5.21
N ASP A 225 4.26 1.15 4.73
CA ASP A 225 5.23 0.36 5.47
C ASP A 225 6.51 1.17 5.70
N ALA A 226 7.02 1.86 4.68
CA ALA A 226 8.19 2.72 4.81
C ALA A 226 7.94 3.92 5.73
N PHE A 227 6.72 4.48 5.70
CA PHE A 227 6.32 5.60 6.55
C PHE A 227 6.14 5.17 8.01
N SER A 228 5.53 4.02 8.26
CA SER A 228 5.30 3.49 9.62
C SER A 228 6.57 2.90 10.25
N ALA A 229 7.57 2.52 9.44
CA ALA A 229 8.86 2.07 9.94
C ALA A 229 9.64 3.23 10.61
N PRO A 230 10.14 3.05 11.84
CA PRO A 230 11.00 4.04 12.50
C PRO A 230 12.26 4.33 11.70
N VAL A 231 12.71 5.59 11.72
CA VAL A 231 13.99 5.98 11.13
C VAL A 231 15.12 5.73 12.11
N THR A 232 14.87 5.95 13.40
CA THR A 232 15.84 5.75 14.49
C THR A 232 15.40 4.64 15.43
N SER A 233 16.36 3.87 15.96
CA SER A 233 16.17 3.03 17.16
C SER A 233 17.00 3.55 18.33
N ASP A 234 16.46 3.40 19.54
CA ASP A 234 17.21 3.61 20.77
C ASP A 234 18.21 2.45 20.96
N GLU A 235 19.50 2.70 20.79
CA GLU A 235 20.54 1.79 21.28
C GLU A 235 21.14 2.35 22.58
N THR A 236 21.25 1.50 23.59
CA THR A 236 22.00 1.79 24.80
C THR A 236 23.48 1.60 24.51
N VAL A 237 24.21 2.71 24.34
CA VAL A 237 25.66 2.70 24.15
C VAL A 237 26.32 3.05 25.48
N THR A 238 27.19 2.17 25.98
CA THR A 238 28.07 2.46 27.12
C THR A 238 29.34 3.13 26.62
N GLU A 239 29.34 4.44 26.53
CA GLU A 239 30.52 5.25 26.21
C GLU A 239 31.14 5.76 27.52
N ASN A 240 32.43 5.49 27.77
CA ASN A 240 33.14 5.90 29.00
C ASN A 240 32.44 5.50 30.32
N SER A 241 31.93 4.26 30.41
CA SER A 241 31.19 3.75 31.57
C SER A 241 29.88 4.50 31.89
N ARG A 242 29.37 5.31 30.94
CA ARG A 242 28.06 5.98 31.00
C ARG A 242 27.12 5.35 29.97
N PRO A 243 25.99 4.74 30.39
CA PRO A 243 24.95 4.35 29.46
C PRO A 243 24.28 5.62 28.95
N SER A 244 24.52 5.91 27.68
CA SER A 244 23.80 6.91 26.90
C SER A 244 22.86 6.20 25.93
N VAL A 245 21.64 6.71 25.79
CA VAL A 245 20.74 6.27 24.72
C VAL A 245 21.07 7.12 23.51
N LYS A 246 21.62 6.52 22.46
CA LYS A 246 21.90 7.20 21.20
C LYS A 246 20.91 6.72 20.15
N ALA A 247 20.32 7.67 19.43
CA ALA A 247 19.50 7.35 18.27
C ALA A 247 20.41 6.83 17.15
N VAL A 248 20.24 5.56 16.77
CA VAL A 248 20.96 4.94 15.65
C VAL A 248 20.03 4.88 14.45
N VAL A 249 20.52 5.33 13.29
CA VAL A 249 19.77 5.25 12.03
C VAL A 249 19.59 3.79 11.66
N GLN A 250 18.34 3.38 11.46
CA GLN A 250 18.04 2.02 11.02
C GLN A 250 18.43 1.83 9.55
N ALA A 251 18.96 0.65 9.23
CA ALA A 251 19.27 0.30 7.86
C ALA A 251 18.00 0.32 6.99
N PRO A 252 18.11 0.67 5.69
CA PRO A 252 16.97 0.67 4.79
C PRO A 252 16.24 -0.68 4.77
N ALA A 253 14.92 -0.64 4.97
CA ALA A 253 14.05 -1.79 4.82
C ALA A 253 14.02 -2.27 3.37
N VAL A 254 13.52 -3.49 3.14
CA VAL A 254 13.39 -4.03 1.77
C VAL A 254 12.50 -3.11 0.90
N ALA A 255 11.43 -2.55 1.48
CA ALA A 255 10.54 -1.60 0.81
C ALA A 255 11.26 -0.30 0.40
N ASP A 256 12.24 0.17 1.18
CA ASP A 256 12.94 1.42 0.92
C ASP A 256 13.71 1.37 -0.40
N LYS A 257 14.29 0.21 -0.75
CA LYS A 257 15.08 0.06 -1.98
C LYS A 257 14.29 0.37 -3.24
N GLU A 258 13.01 0.02 -3.27
CA GLU A 258 12.13 0.30 -4.40
C GLU A 258 11.73 1.78 -4.41
N LEU A 259 11.44 2.36 -3.24
CA LEU A 259 11.06 3.78 -3.11
C LEU A 259 12.18 4.75 -3.46
N LEU A 260 13.44 4.40 -3.16
CA LEU A 260 14.61 5.24 -3.48
C LEU A 260 14.80 5.46 -4.99
N LEU A 261 14.23 4.59 -5.83
CA LEU A 261 14.29 4.71 -7.29
C LEU A 261 13.20 5.63 -7.86
N ILE A 262 12.22 6.04 -7.05
CA ILE A 262 11.07 6.81 -7.49
C ILE A 262 11.41 8.31 -7.42
N PRO A 263 11.27 9.07 -8.53
CA PRO A 263 11.44 10.51 -8.51
C PRO A 263 10.36 11.20 -7.67
N ARG A 264 10.76 12.22 -6.89
CA ARG A 264 9.88 13.01 -6.02
C ARG A 264 8.70 13.64 -6.79
N GLU A 265 8.87 13.94 -8.07
CA GLU A 265 7.88 14.54 -8.97
C GLU A 265 6.72 13.61 -9.30
N GLN A 266 6.82 12.32 -8.99
CA GLN A 266 5.74 11.34 -9.19
C GLN A 266 4.81 11.24 -7.97
N LEU A 267 5.27 11.71 -6.81
CA LEU A 267 4.55 11.60 -5.54
C LEU A 267 3.54 12.74 -5.40
N ARG A 268 2.33 12.44 -4.91
CA ARG A 268 1.23 13.43 -4.82
C ARG A 268 0.62 13.53 -3.43
N THR A 269 0.53 12.42 -2.71
CA THR A 269 -0.10 12.38 -1.39
C THR A 269 0.90 12.59 -0.27
N ALA A 270 0.44 13.08 0.89
CA ALA A 270 1.30 13.25 2.07
C ALA A 270 1.96 11.92 2.49
N THR A 271 1.20 10.82 2.46
CA THR A 271 1.68 9.47 2.79
C THR A 271 2.75 8.96 1.83
N GLU A 272 2.58 9.13 0.52
CA GLU A 272 3.59 8.75 -0.47
C GLU A 272 4.89 9.53 -0.26
N ILE A 273 4.78 10.84 -0.05
CA ILE A 273 5.92 11.72 0.19
C ILE A 273 6.61 11.35 1.50
N ALA A 274 5.85 11.12 2.57
CA ALA A 274 6.39 10.77 3.88
C ALA A 274 7.04 9.37 3.89
N GLY A 275 6.44 8.38 3.22
CA GLY A 275 7.03 7.05 3.06
C GLY A 275 8.34 7.08 2.28
N TRP A 276 8.36 7.81 1.17
CA TRP A 276 9.59 8.06 0.40
C TRP A 276 10.65 8.81 1.22
N ALA A 277 10.24 9.83 1.97
CA ALA A 277 11.16 10.61 2.81
C ALA A 277 11.76 9.77 3.94
N SER A 278 10.97 8.90 4.59
CA SER A 278 11.47 7.95 5.58
C SER A 278 12.50 6.99 4.99
N ALA A 279 12.27 6.51 3.76
CA ALA A 279 13.26 5.69 3.03
C ALA A 279 14.55 6.48 2.73
N GLN A 280 14.44 7.74 2.32
CA GLN A 280 15.59 8.62 2.12
C GLN A 280 16.37 8.87 3.42
N ALA A 281 15.67 9.06 4.55
CA ALA A 281 16.30 9.27 5.84
C ALA A 281 17.12 8.05 6.29
N ARG A 282 16.56 6.84 6.16
CA ARG A 282 17.27 5.58 6.44
C ARG A 282 18.43 5.30 5.48
N ALA A 283 18.35 5.81 4.25
CA ALA A 283 19.45 5.77 3.29
C ALA A 283 20.56 6.81 3.58
N GLY A 284 20.39 7.66 4.60
CA GLY A 284 21.35 8.70 4.98
C GLY A 284 21.13 10.06 4.28
N ASN A 285 20.13 10.18 3.41
CA ASN A 285 19.80 11.42 2.70
C ASN A 285 18.90 12.32 3.54
N THR A 286 19.37 12.71 4.73
CA THR A 286 18.56 13.40 5.75
C THR A 286 18.05 14.78 5.32
N PHE A 287 18.83 15.55 4.55
CA PHE A 287 18.38 16.85 4.03
C PHE A 287 17.24 16.73 3.03
N VAL A 288 17.27 15.70 2.18
CA VAL A 288 16.20 15.40 1.22
C VAL A 288 14.95 14.95 1.96
N ALA A 289 15.11 14.12 2.99
CA ALA A 289 14.02 13.69 3.84
C ALA A 289 13.36 14.86 4.60
N ASP A 290 14.14 15.78 5.18
CA ASP A 290 13.63 16.99 5.84
C ASP A 290 12.74 17.81 4.89
N PHE A 291 13.26 18.15 3.71
CA PHE A 291 12.51 18.92 2.71
C PHE A 291 11.19 18.22 2.33
N ALA A 292 11.23 16.92 2.04
CA ALA A 292 10.05 16.17 1.66
C ALA A 292 9.03 16.02 2.80
N LEU A 293 9.47 15.84 4.05
CA LEU A 293 8.56 15.77 5.20
C LEU A 293 7.88 17.11 5.49
N ARG A 294 8.58 18.23 5.27
CA ARG A 294 7.96 19.57 5.32
C ARG A 294 6.91 19.74 4.23
N ASP A 295 7.20 19.30 3.00
CA ASP A 295 6.20 19.30 1.92
C ASP A 295 4.98 18.45 2.30
N ALA A 296 5.19 17.28 2.90
CA ALA A 296 4.10 16.42 3.35
C ALA A 296 3.27 17.09 4.46
N LEU A 297 3.90 17.81 5.39
CA LEU A 297 3.21 18.63 6.39
C LEU A 297 2.48 19.83 5.81
N GLN A 298 2.91 20.39 4.68
CA GLN A 298 2.12 21.43 4.00
C GLN A 298 0.79 20.88 3.46
N ILE A 299 0.78 19.61 3.05
CA ILE A 299 -0.43 18.91 2.59
C ILE A 299 -1.30 18.50 3.79
N GLU A 300 -0.69 17.96 4.86
CA GLU A 300 -1.38 17.54 6.09
C GLU A 300 -0.74 18.14 7.37
N PRO A 301 -1.05 19.42 7.71
CA PRO A 301 -0.37 20.14 8.82
C PRO A 301 -0.60 19.56 10.22
N GLY A 302 -1.64 18.74 10.38
CA GLY A 302 -2.02 18.14 11.66
C GLY A 302 -1.47 16.72 11.88
N ASN A 303 -0.76 16.14 10.91
CA ASN A 303 -0.40 14.73 10.95
C ASN A 303 0.78 14.48 11.90
N ALA A 304 0.47 13.89 13.06
CA ALA A 304 1.43 13.60 14.12
C ALA A 304 2.50 12.58 13.70
N ASP A 305 2.19 11.64 12.81
CA ASP A 305 3.17 10.63 12.35
C ASP A 305 4.22 11.26 11.43
N ILE A 306 3.82 12.25 10.60
CA ILE A 306 4.77 13.01 9.76
C ILE A 306 5.66 13.88 10.65
N MET A 307 5.10 14.53 11.67
CA MET A 307 5.87 15.29 12.66
C MET A 307 6.87 14.41 13.41
N LEU A 308 6.46 13.19 13.79
CA LEU A 308 7.35 12.21 14.41
C LEU A 308 8.53 11.86 13.50
N ARG A 309 8.29 11.58 12.20
CA ARG A 309 9.37 11.29 11.25
C ARG A 309 10.31 12.46 11.06
N LEU A 310 9.77 13.68 11.00
CA LEU A 310 10.59 14.87 10.87
C LEU A 310 11.43 15.12 12.14
N ALA A 311 10.87 14.83 13.33
CA ALA A 311 11.61 14.89 14.59
C ALA A 311 12.78 13.89 14.60
N GLU A 312 12.56 12.65 14.17
CA GLU A 312 13.64 11.66 14.02
C GLU A 312 14.73 12.15 13.05
N VAL A 313 14.37 12.80 11.94
CA VAL A 313 15.32 13.40 11.00
C VAL A 313 16.12 14.54 11.64
N PHE A 314 15.49 15.44 12.40
CA PHE A 314 16.20 16.52 13.11
C PHE A 314 17.17 16.00 14.16
N SER A 315 16.81 14.93 14.87
CA SER A 315 17.70 14.24 15.81
C SER A 315 18.95 13.73 15.11
N ILE A 316 18.81 13.10 13.93
CA ILE A 316 19.95 12.60 13.14
C ILE A 316 20.83 13.76 12.61
N GLN A 317 20.22 14.87 12.22
CA GLN A 317 20.94 16.06 11.77
C GLN A 317 21.67 16.80 12.89
N GLY A 318 21.42 16.47 14.16
CA GLY A 318 21.93 17.21 15.31
C GLY A 318 21.30 18.60 15.48
N ASN A 319 20.14 18.84 14.87
CA ASN A 319 19.42 20.10 15.01
C ASN A 319 18.55 20.09 16.27
N HIS A 320 19.22 20.18 17.43
CA HIS A 320 18.58 20.05 18.75
C HIS A 320 17.45 21.07 18.98
N ILE A 321 17.60 22.30 18.49
CA ILE A 321 16.57 23.34 18.66
C ILE A 321 15.29 22.94 17.91
N ALA A 322 15.41 22.64 16.62
CA ALA A 322 14.27 22.25 15.80
C ALA A 322 13.65 20.93 16.27
N HIS A 323 14.47 19.98 16.72
CA HIS A 323 14.00 18.72 17.29
C HIS A 323 13.17 18.95 18.55
N VAL A 324 13.67 19.69 19.54
CA VAL A 324 12.95 19.98 20.79
C VAL A 324 11.63 20.70 20.51
N ASP A 325 11.64 21.72 19.65
CA ASP A 325 10.44 22.51 19.35
C ASP A 325 9.38 21.69 18.61
N LEU A 326 9.79 20.87 17.64
CA LEU A 326 8.88 20.00 16.90
C LEU A 326 8.30 18.89 17.79
N VAL A 327 9.09 18.30 18.68
CA VAL A 327 8.61 17.27 19.62
C VAL A 327 7.60 17.87 20.61
N ARG A 328 7.81 19.12 21.05
CA ARG A 328 6.83 19.84 21.87
C ARG A 328 5.51 20.06 21.12
N GLU A 329 5.57 20.48 19.86
CA GLU A 329 4.37 20.60 19.02
C GLU A 329 3.66 19.25 18.86
N LEU A 330 4.42 18.18 18.59
CA LEU A 330 3.92 16.82 18.48
C LEU A 330 3.17 16.39 19.73
N ILE A 331 3.76 16.49 20.93
CA ILE A 331 3.08 16.10 22.17
C ILE A 331 1.88 16.99 22.49
N GLY A 332 1.90 18.26 22.08
CA GLY A 332 0.78 19.19 22.21
C GLY A 332 -0.47 18.76 21.43
N LYS A 333 -0.29 18.00 20.34
CA LYS A 333 -1.40 17.38 19.59
C LYS A 333 -1.97 16.12 20.24
N ASN A 334 -1.43 15.70 21.39
CA ASN A 334 -1.83 14.49 22.13
C ASN A 334 -1.88 13.22 21.25
N PRO A 335 -0.77 12.85 20.57
CA PRO A 335 -0.70 11.62 19.81
C PRO A 335 -0.89 10.42 20.75
N ILE A 336 -1.40 9.31 20.20
CA ILE A 336 -1.46 8.05 20.93
C ILE A 336 -0.04 7.69 21.38
N PRO A 337 0.23 7.55 22.70
CA PRO A 337 1.56 7.24 23.19
C PRO A 337 2.05 5.92 22.60
N ASN A 338 3.13 5.98 21.85
CA ASN A 338 3.82 4.80 21.32
C ASN A 338 5.31 4.88 21.63
N LYS A 339 6.04 3.77 21.43
CA LYS A 339 7.46 3.69 21.77
C LYS A 339 8.31 4.75 21.05
N ALA A 340 7.98 5.10 19.80
CA ALA A 340 8.71 6.09 19.03
C ALA A 340 8.49 7.52 19.56
N VAL A 341 7.24 7.90 19.84
CA VAL A 341 6.91 9.21 20.45
C VAL A 341 7.61 9.36 21.81
N VAL A 342 7.61 8.30 22.63
CA VAL A 342 8.31 8.30 23.92
C VAL A 342 9.82 8.42 23.75
N SER A 343 10.42 7.75 22.76
CA SER A 343 11.85 7.84 22.45
C SER A 343 12.26 9.26 22.06
N VAL A 344 11.56 9.88 21.10
CA VAL A 344 11.88 11.26 20.67
C VAL A 344 11.65 12.27 21.80
N ALA A 345 10.61 12.10 22.61
CA ALA A 345 10.36 12.94 23.79
C ALA A 345 11.47 12.82 24.85
N ARG A 346 11.99 11.62 25.09
CA ARG A 346 13.13 11.41 26.01
C ARG A 346 14.39 12.07 25.49
N THR A 347 14.65 11.99 24.19
CA THR A 347 15.82 12.62 23.56
C THR A 347 15.69 14.15 23.63
N ALA A 348 14.54 14.69 23.24
CA ALA A 348 14.24 16.12 23.36
C ALA A 348 14.35 16.64 24.80
N GLN A 349 13.94 15.85 25.81
CA GLN A 349 14.04 16.25 27.22
C GLN A 349 15.50 16.49 27.63
N LEU A 350 16.42 15.63 27.17
CA LEU A 350 17.85 15.76 27.43
C LEU A 350 18.43 16.97 26.69
N GLU A 351 18.14 17.09 25.39
CA GLU A 351 18.64 18.19 24.56
C GLU A 351 18.18 19.55 25.08
N ALA A 352 16.95 19.63 25.59
CA ALA A 352 16.40 20.84 26.19
C ALA A 352 17.23 21.34 27.38
N LEU A 353 17.90 20.47 28.15
CA LEU A 353 18.78 20.88 29.26
C LEU A 353 20.00 21.67 28.80
N TYR A 354 20.42 21.50 27.54
CA TYR A 354 21.58 22.17 26.97
C TYR A 354 21.20 23.43 26.17
N LEU A 355 19.90 23.76 26.09
CA LEU A 355 19.45 25.02 25.51
C LEU A 355 19.58 26.17 26.51
N PRO A 356 19.74 27.42 26.03
CA PRO A 356 19.87 28.59 26.91
C PRO A 356 18.68 28.74 27.89
N PRO A 357 18.93 29.07 29.16
CA PRO A 357 17.87 29.44 30.10
C PRO A 357 17.24 30.79 29.73
N PRO A 358 15.94 31.03 30.00
CA PRO A 358 15.03 30.14 30.73
C PRO A 358 14.35 29.07 29.86
N ASP A 359 14.50 29.16 28.54
CA ASP A 359 13.78 28.31 27.60
C ASP A 359 14.15 26.84 27.76
N GLY A 360 15.43 26.51 27.94
CA GLY A 360 15.90 25.13 28.03
C GLY A 360 15.25 24.33 29.16
N PHE A 361 15.41 24.76 30.41
CA PHE A 361 14.80 24.06 31.55
C PHE A 361 13.27 24.08 31.48
N THR A 362 12.65 25.13 30.91
CA THR A 362 11.19 25.21 30.78
C THR A 362 10.67 24.14 29.82
N LYS A 363 11.31 24.01 28.66
CA LYS A 363 11.02 22.96 27.67
C LYS A 363 11.28 21.56 28.24
N SER A 364 12.37 21.38 28.98
CA SER A 364 12.70 20.09 29.61
C SER A 364 11.67 19.66 30.66
N ILE A 365 11.17 20.59 31.50
CA ILE A 365 10.13 20.31 32.49
C ILE A 365 8.81 19.92 31.80
N GLU A 366 8.41 20.61 30.73
CA GLU A 366 7.20 20.29 29.98
C GLU A 366 7.25 18.86 29.40
N LEU A 367 8.38 18.50 28.79
CA LEU A 367 8.62 17.15 28.26
C LEU A 367 8.62 16.10 29.38
N ALA A 368 9.20 16.41 30.54
CA ALA A 368 9.17 15.53 31.71
C ALA A 368 7.74 15.24 32.18
N ASN A 369 6.90 16.27 32.25
CA ASN A 369 5.49 16.13 32.65
C ASN A 369 4.67 15.32 31.64
N TYR A 370 5.00 15.40 30.34
CA TYR A 370 4.44 14.48 29.35
C TYR A 370 4.87 13.03 29.62
N LEU A 371 6.17 12.79 29.80
CA LEU A 371 6.73 11.45 30.01
C LEU A 371 6.17 10.77 31.27
N GLU A 372 5.88 11.53 32.33
CA GLU A 372 5.23 11.02 33.54
C GLU A 372 3.81 10.50 33.31
N ARG A 373 3.06 11.10 32.38
CA ARG A 373 1.70 10.66 32.05
C ARG A 373 1.66 9.34 31.29
N VAL A 374 2.72 9.01 30.54
CA VAL A 374 2.78 7.86 29.63
C VAL A 374 3.62 6.70 30.20
N ASP A 375 3.69 6.58 31.53
CA ASP A 375 4.47 5.58 32.30
C ASP A 375 6.00 5.62 32.11
N ALA A 376 6.52 6.37 31.13
CA ALA A 376 7.94 6.62 30.92
C ALA A 376 8.60 7.42 32.06
N GLY A 377 7.81 8.13 32.88
CA GLY A 377 8.29 8.79 34.10
C GLY A 377 8.78 7.83 35.19
N LYS A 378 8.56 6.52 35.04
CA LYS A 378 9.16 5.47 35.88
C LYS A 378 10.62 5.17 35.48
N LEU A 379 11.15 5.82 34.44
CA LEU A 379 12.55 5.69 34.08
C LEU A 379 13.42 6.61 34.97
N PRO A 380 14.43 6.07 35.68
CA PRO A 380 15.34 6.88 36.50
C PRO A 380 16.00 8.03 35.74
N SER A 381 16.32 7.83 34.45
CA SER A 381 16.94 8.85 33.60
C SER A 381 16.03 10.05 33.32
N VAL A 382 14.71 9.84 33.22
CA VAL A 382 13.72 10.93 33.03
C VAL A 382 13.63 11.77 34.30
N GLN A 383 13.64 11.12 35.48
CA GLN A 383 13.60 11.79 36.77
C GLN A 383 14.90 12.54 37.08
N LEU A 384 16.06 11.98 36.72
CA LEU A 384 17.35 12.66 36.82
C LEU A 384 17.35 13.96 36.01
N ARG A 385 16.91 13.91 34.74
CA ARG A 385 16.83 15.09 33.87
C ARG A 385 15.83 16.12 34.40
N LYS A 386 14.71 15.66 34.98
CA LYS A 386 13.74 16.53 35.67
C LYS A 386 14.38 17.24 36.87
N ALA A 387 15.17 16.54 37.68
CA ALA A 387 15.92 17.14 38.79
C ALA A 387 16.90 18.20 38.28
N CYS A 388 17.68 17.89 37.24
CA CYS A 388 18.58 18.85 36.60
C CYS A 388 17.84 20.11 36.11
N ALA A 389 16.70 19.95 35.42
CA ALA A 389 15.92 21.09 34.93
C ALA A 389 15.46 22.01 36.06
N PHE A 390 15.00 21.45 37.19
CA PHE A 390 14.64 22.25 38.36
C PHE A 390 15.84 22.87 39.07
N GLY A 391 17.01 22.22 39.06
CA GLY A 391 18.27 22.82 39.51
C GLY A 391 18.70 24.03 38.69
N GLN A 392 18.66 23.90 37.35
CA GLN A 392 18.89 25.02 36.43
C GLN A 392 17.90 26.16 36.67
N LYS A 393 16.61 25.85 36.84
CA LYS A 393 15.57 26.84 37.17
C LYS A 393 15.86 27.57 38.48
N PHE A 394 16.17 26.84 39.55
CA PHE A 394 16.48 27.43 40.86
C PHE A 394 17.71 28.33 40.79
N LYS A 395 18.78 27.87 40.11
CA LYS A 395 19.99 28.66 39.87
C LYS A 395 19.67 29.97 39.12
N PHE A 396 18.91 29.87 38.02
CA PHE A 396 18.51 31.02 37.23
C PHE A 396 17.66 32.03 38.02
N GLU A 397 16.67 31.57 38.79
CA GLU A 397 15.82 32.42 39.63
C GLU A 397 16.65 33.12 40.73
N LYS A 398 17.56 32.39 41.37
CA LYS A 398 18.46 32.94 42.39
C LYS A 398 19.41 34.00 41.84
N GLU A 399 20.03 33.73 40.70
CA GLU A 399 21.04 34.62 40.08
C GLU A 399 20.39 35.83 39.39
N THR A 400 19.31 35.62 38.65
CA THR A 400 18.69 36.65 37.80
C THR A 400 17.62 37.43 38.53
N LEU A 401 16.75 36.74 39.28
CA LEU A 401 15.58 37.36 39.91
C LEU A 401 15.81 37.71 41.39
N ARG A 402 16.95 37.28 41.97
CA ARG A 402 17.36 37.54 43.36
C ARG A 402 16.33 37.06 44.40
N PHE A 403 15.50 36.08 44.05
CA PHE A 403 14.64 35.38 44.98
C PHE A 403 14.86 33.86 44.86
N THR A 404 14.69 33.15 45.97
CA THR A 404 14.77 31.69 46.01
C THR A 404 13.37 31.11 46.04
N ASN A 405 12.97 30.44 44.96
CA ASN A 405 11.71 29.72 44.92
C ASN A 405 11.86 28.36 45.62
N SER A 406 11.23 28.18 46.77
CA SER A 406 11.24 26.88 47.46
C SER A 406 10.64 25.79 46.59
N ALA A 407 9.67 26.10 45.72
CA ALA A 407 9.03 25.10 44.87
C ALA A 407 9.99 24.46 43.85
N ALA A 408 10.94 25.22 43.29
CA ALA A 408 11.93 24.67 42.37
C ALA A 408 12.92 23.75 43.09
N ARG A 409 13.39 24.15 44.28
CA ARG A 409 14.21 23.31 45.16
C ARG A 409 13.47 22.01 45.53
N ASP A 410 12.23 22.12 46.01
CA ASP A 410 11.44 20.97 46.47
C ASP A 410 11.14 20.00 45.31
N SER A 411 10.89 20.54 44.10
CA SER A 411 10.69 19.73 42.89
C SER A 411 11.98 19.01 42.46
N ALA A 412 13.14 19.67 42.54
CA ALA A 412 14.44 19.05 42.28
C ALA A 412 14.72 17.92 43.29
N LEU A 413 14.47 18.16 44.57
CA LEU A 413 14.66 17.17 45.64
C LEU A 413 13.72 15.97 45.46
N SER A 414 12.44 16.22 45.16
CA SER A 414 11.45 15.18 44.90
C SER A 414 11.83 14.30 43.71
N ALA A 415 12.27 14.90 42.60
CA ALA A 415 12.75 14.17 41.43
C ALA A 415 14.03 13.36 41.76
N ALA A 416 14.97 13.93 42.52
CA ALA A 416 16.17 13.22 42.97
C ALA A 416 15.83 12.01 43.86
N ARG A 417 14.90 12.15 44.82
CA ARG A 417 14.39 11.00 45.62
C ARG A 417 13.79 9.93 44.72
N ARG A 418 13.00 10.35 43.73
CA ARG A 418 12.37 9.41 42.79
C ARG A 418 13.39 8.60 41.99
N VAL A 419 14.54 9.18 41.62
CA VAL A 419 15.64 8.42 40.99
C VAL A 419 16.10 7.27 41.88
N ILE A 420 16.19 7.50 43.18
CA ILE A 420 16.68 6.51 44.17
C ILE A 420 15.64 5.42 44.42
N GLU A 421 14.37 5.80 44.52
CA GLU A 421 13.26 4.86 44.63
C GLU A 421 13.17 3.91 43.42
N LEU A 422 13.40 4.45 42.22
CA LEU A 422 13.34 3.68 40.97
C LEU A 422 14.62 2.87 40.71
N GLU A 423 15.77 3.32 41.22
CA GLU A 423 17.06 2.63 41.10
C GLU A 423 17.78 2.56 42.45
N PRO A 424 17.48 1.52 43.27
CA PRO A 424 18.09 1.36 44.59
C PRO A 424 19.60 1.11 44.54
N ASN A 425 20.11 0.51 43.46
CA ASN A 425 21.54 0.18 43.34
C ASN A 425 22.38 1.46 43.23
N LYS A 426 23.18 1.76 44.26
CA LYS A 426 24.00 2.97 44.31
C LYS A 426 25.03 3.06 43.18
N ASP A 427 25.46 1.93 42.64
CA ASP A 427 26.48 1.83 41.60
C ASP A 427 25.87 1.79 40.19
N ALA A 428 24.54 1.82 40.07
CA ALA A 428 23.89 2.00 38.79
C ALA A 428 24.30 3.34 38.17
N SER A 429 24.47 3.36 36.85
CA SER A 429 25.07 4.52 36.19
C SER A 429 24.26 5.80 36.35
N VAL A 430 22.92 5.71 36.41
CA VAL A 430 22.07 6.89 36.68
C VAL A 430 22.33 7.49 38.06
N ARG A 431 22.65 6.66 39.06
CA ARG A 431 23.00 7.10 40.42
C ARG A 431 24.39 7.70 40.48
N ILE A 432 25.33 7.17 39.68
CA ILE A 432 26.66 7.78 39.49
C ILE A 432 26.51 9.16 38.86
N VAL A 433 25.75 9.28 37.77
CA VAL A 433 25.52 10.57 37.09
C VAL A 433 24.81 11.55 38.03
N LEU A 434 23.80 11.12 38.80
CA LEU A 434 23.13 11.98 39.79
C LEU A 434 24.12 12.60 40.79
N ARG A 435 25.08 11.82 41.30
CA ARG A 435 26.14 12.33 42.17
C ARG A 435 27.11 13.26 41.43
N GLN A 436 27.47 12.92 40.20
CA GLN A 436 28.35 13.72 39.36
C GLN A 436 27.77 15.10 39.05
N VAL A 437 26.46 15.21 38.76
CA VAL A 437 25.83 16.51 38.48
C VAL A 437 25.51 17.33 39.73
N TYR A 438 25.45 16.67 40.90
CA TYR A 438 25.28 17.32 42.20
C TYR A 438 26.59 17.91 42.72
N ASP A 439 27.69 17.14 42.73
CA ASP A 439 29.00 17.64 43.14
C ASP A 439 30.08 17.10 42.18
N PRO A 440 30.29 17.78 41.03
CA PRO A 440 31.25 17.34 40.02
C PRO A 440 32.67 17.23 40.57
N LYS A 441 33.04 18.10 41.53
CA LYS A 441 34.39 18.11 42.12
C LYS A 441 34.61 16.89 43.02
N ARG A 442 33.61 16.52 43.82
CA ARG A 442 33.70 15.36 44.72
C ARG A 442 33.57 14.04 43.99
N PHE A 443 32.71 13.95 42.97
CA PHE A 443 32.37 12.69 42.29
C PHE A 443 32.98 12.55 40.89
N SER A 444 33.97 13.37 40.55
CA SER A 444 34.68 13.33 39.26
C SER A 444 33.73 13.49 38.05
N GLY A 445 32.80 14.44 38.15
CA GLY A 445 31.91 14.84 37.07
C GLY A 445 32.53 15.90 36.15
N PRO A 446 32.02 16.08 34.91
CA PRO A 446 32.42 17.17 34.04
C PRO A 446 31.98 18.50 34.65
N ALA A 447 32.84 19.53 34.62
CA ALA A 447 32.51 20.83 35.19
C ALA A 447 31.31 21.51 34.50
N THR A 448 30.98 21.10 33.28
CA THR A 448 29.82 21.58 32.51
C THR A 448 28.50 20.93 32.91
N ASP A 449 28.54 19.74 33.51
CA ASP A 449 27.35 19.00 33.95
C ASP A 449 27.19 19.22 35.46
N ASN A 450 26.73 20.42 35.85
CA ASN A 450 26.68 20.86 37.24
C ASN A 450 25.29 21.42 37.63
N ASP A 451 24.23 20.91 37.01
CA ASP A 451 22.86 21.42 37.15
C ASP A 451 22.35 21.42 38.60
N LEU A 452 22.86 20.51 39.44
CA LEU A 452 22.47 20.37 40.83
C LEU A 452 23.51 20.95 41.82
N GLU A 453 24.63 21.50 41.33
CA GLU A 453 25.71 22.08 42.17
C GLU A 453 25.20 23.24 43.05
N VAL A 454 24.14 23.92 42.63
CA VAL A 454 23.49 24.99 43.39
C VAL A 454 22.95 24.54 44.75
N PHE A 455 22.73 23.23 44.94
CA PHE A 455 22.24 22.62 46.18
C PHE A 455 23.34 21.99 47.03
N VAL A 456 24.61 22.09 46.65
CA VAL A 456 25.71 21.56 47.48
C VAL A 456 25.71 22.24 48.84
N GLY A 457 25.74 21.44 49.90
CA GLY A 457 25.65 21.89 51.30
C GLY A 457 24.22 21.90 51.85
N ASP A 458 23.22 21.56 51.03
CA ASP A 458 21.85 21.35 51.49
C ASP A 458 21.71 19.96 52.15
N PRO A 459 21.33 19.87 53.45
CA PRO A 459 21.27 18.61 54.18
C PRO A 459 20.31 17.58 53.55
N ASP A 460 19.22 18.04 52.93
CA ASP A 460 18.24 17.13 52.33
C ASP A 460 18.79 16.48 51.07
N PHE A 461 19.50 17.25 50.23
CA PHE A 461 20.12 16.72 49.01
C PHE A 461 21.29 15.80 49.34
N GLU A 462 22.10 16.14 50.35
CA GLU A 462 23.20 15.31 50.81
C GLU A 462 22.69 13.93 51.26
N LYS A 463 21.66 13.93 52.12
CA LYS A 463 21.01 12.70 52.62
C LYS A 463 20.42 11.86 51.47
N VAL A 464 19.75 12.50 50.52
CA VAL A 464 19.13 11.80 49.39
C VAL A 464 20.21 11.30 48.42
N ILE A 465 20.97 12.19 47.80
CA ILE A 465 21.85 11.86 46.66
C ILE A 465 23.09 11.07 47.09
N VAL A 466 23.71 11.43 48.21
CA VAL A 466 24.98 10.85 48.66
C VAL A 466 24.76 9.64 49.55
N GLU A 467 23.96 9.78 50.62
CA GLU A 467 23.71 8.66 51.54
C GLU A 467 22.77 7.61 50.94
N GLY A 468 21.89 8.03 50.01
CA GLY A 468 20.92 7.16 49.35
C GLY A 468 19.69 6.88 50.21
N ALA A 469 19.34 7.77 51.13
CA ALA A 469 18.16 7.64 51.97
C ALA A 469 16.92 8.21 51.26
N VAL A 470 15.83 7.45 51.27
CA VAL A 470 14.53 7.85 50.68
C VAL A 470 13.68 8.57 51.72
#